data_AF-A0A924BFY3-F1
#
_entry.id   AF-A0A924BFY3-F1
#
_cell.length_a   1.000
_cell.length_b   1.000
_cell.length_c   1.000
_cell.angle_alpha   90.00
_cell.angle_beta   90.00
_cell.angle_gamma   90.00
#
_symmetry.space_group_name_H-M   'P 1'
#
loop_
_entity.id
_entity.type
_entity.pdbx_description
1 polymer ?
#
loop_
_entity_poly.entity_id
_entity_poly.type
_entity_poly.pdbx_seq_one_letter_code
_entity_poly.pdbx_strand_id
1 'polypeptide(L)'
;MMIDINKFSEYLHNKIGIIIDSKNIHHVKDFIQKNTAKKEISDQIEISFDDFFEPKILELLINKLTINETYFFRDSTHIDFIKDFVKQNISKKGLIIWSMGCSSGEEAYTIALILKDMGILDQKNIPIKIYGFDINTNFLEMARKSIYSSWS
;
A
#
# COMPACT_ATOMS: atom_id res chain seq x y z
N MET A 1 -12.84 16.02 24.76
CA MET A 1 -13.61 14.78 24.57
C MET A 1 -12.60 13.63 24.54
N MET A 2 -12.68 12.66 25.44
CA MET A 2 -11.72 11.54 25.52
C MET A 2 -11.84 10.63 24.28
N ILE A 3 -10.72 10.19 23.70
CA ILE A 3 -10.75 9.22 22.59
C ILE A 3 -10.67 7.81 23.15
N ASP A 4 -11.78 7.09 23.02
CA ASP A 4 -11.85 5.64 23.14
C ASP A 4 -11.13 5.01 21.93
N ILE A 5 -10.12 4.17 22.18
CA ILE A 5 -9.35 3.50 21.14
C ILE A 5 -10.24 2.66 20.22
N ASN A 6 -11.35 2.12 20.73
CA ASN A 6 -12.30 1.36 19.93
C ASN A 6 -13.02 2.28 18.94
N LYS A 7 -13.43 3.48 19.37
CA LYS A 7 -14.03 4.49 18.49
C LYS A 7 -13.04 4.98 17.43
N PHE A 8 -11.75 5.10 17.78
CA PHE A 8 -10.72 5.47 16.84
C PHE A 8 -10.46 4.37 15.80
N SER A 9 -10.39 3.11 16.24
CA SER A 9 -10.28 1.96 15.33
C SER A 9 -11.49 1.85 14.41
N GLU A 10 -12.70 2.05 14.94
CA GLU A 10 -13.94 2.08 14.15
C GLU A 10 -13.92 3.22 13.12
N TYR A 11 -13.45 4.41 13.51
CA TYR A 11 -13.28 5.54 12.60
C TYR A 11 -12.32 5.19 11.44
N LEU A 12 -11.14 4.64 11.74
CA LEU A 12 -10.17 4.25 10.72
C LEU A 12 -10.72 3.15 9.81
N HIS A 13 -11.40 2.17 10.38
CA HIS A 13 -12.07 1.14 9.60
C HIS A 13 -13.10 1.75 8.63
N ASN A 14 -13.96 2.65 9.11
CA ASN A 14 -14.97 3.31 8.29
C ASN A 14 -14.37 4.24 7.22
N LYS A 15 -13.23 4.88 7.51
CA LYS A 15 -12.62 5.87 6.62
C LYS A 15 -11.72 5.25 5.54
N ILE A 16 -10.94 4.23 5.91
CA ILE A 16 -9.85 3.68 5.08
C ILE A 16 -9.80 2.15 5.06
N GLY A 17 -10.72 1.47 5.74
CA GLY A 17 -10.81 0.01 5.75
C GLY A 17 -9.78 -0.72 6.63
N ILE A 18 -8.84 -0.01 7.25
CA ILE A 18 -7.82 -0.61 8.11
C ILE A 18 -8.43 -1.01 9.45
N ILE A 19 -8.30 -2.29 9.80
CA ILE A 19 -8.68 -2.82 11.11
C ILE A 19 -7.43 -2.84 12.00
N ILE A 20 -7.48 -2.16 13.14
CA ILE A 20 -6.40 -2.20 14.12
C ILE A 20 -6.71 -3.33 15.11
N ASP A 21 -5.96 -4.43 15.01
CA ASP A 21 -5.96 -5.46 16.06
C ASP A 21 -5.46 -4.88 17.38
N SER A 22 -6.02 -5.38 18.48
CA SER A 22 -5.57 -5.19 19.86
C SER A 22 -4.05 -5.20 20.04
N LYS A 23 -3.34 -6.07 19.30
CA LYS A 23 -1.87 -6.17 19.32
C LYS A 23 -1.18 -4.92 18.78
N ASN A 24 -1.78 -4.23 17.82
CA ASN A 24 -1.21 -3.05 17.16
C ASN A 24 -1.65 -1.73 17.81
N ILE A 25 -2.55 -1.77 18.81
CA ILE A 25 -3.01 -0.58 19.53
C ILE A 25 -1.85 0.21 20.14
N HIS A 26 -0.83 -0.48 20.68
CA HIS A 26 0.30 0.20 21.31
C HIS A 26 1.10 1.03 20.29
N HIS A 27 1.32 0.53 19.07
CA HIS A 27 1.97 1.30 17.99
C HIS A 27 1.20 2.56 17.63
N VAL A 28 -0.14 2.48 17.63
CA VAL A 28 -1.01 3.64 17.40
C VAL A 28 -0.85 4.66 18.52
N LYS A 29 -0.89 4.22 19.79
CA LYS A 29 -0.69 5.11 20.95
C LYS A 29 0.67 5.81 20.90
N ASP A 30 1.74 5.07 20.65
CA ASP A 30 3.10 5.61 20.54
C ASP A 30 3.25 6.60 19.39
N PHE A 31 2.62 6.29 18.25
CA PHE A 31 2.60 7.20 17.11
C PHE A 31 1.95 8.52 17.49
N ILE A 32 0.81 8.47 18.18
CA ILE A 32 0.09 9.67 18.57
C ILE A 32 0.90 10.51 19.55
N GLN A 33 1.50 9.89 20.57
CA GLN A 33 2.38 10.57 21.53
C GLN A 33 3.50 11.35 20.85
N LYS A 34 4.08 10.79 19.79
CA LYS A 34 5.22 11.37 19.09
C LYS A 34 4.84 12.46 18.11
N ASN A 35 3.65 12.39 17.53
CA ASN A 35 3.23 13.25 16.42
C ASN A 35 2.15 14.26 16.79
N THR A 36 1.70 14.30 18.05
CA THR A 36 0.82 15.34 18.58
C THR A 36 1.54 16.15 19.67
N ALA A 37 1.23 17.43 19.79
CA ALA A 37 1.95 18.37 20.65
C ALA A 37 1.78 18.14 22.18
N LYS A 38 1.09 17.07 22.60
CA LYS A 38 0.83 16.79 24.02
C LYS A 38 1.90 15.85 24.60
N LYS A 39 2.78 16.44 25.41
CA LYS A 39 3.74 15.74 26.28
C LYS A 39 3.00 15.23 27.53
N GLU A 40 3.28 13.98 27.87
CA GLU A 40 2.80 13.23 29.03
C GLU A 40 1.39 12.65 28.90
N ILE A 41 1.37 11.31 28.93
CA ILE A 41 0.17 10.50 28.85
C ILE A 41 0.11 9.71 30.14
N SER A 42 -0.79 10.10 31.05
CA SER A 42 -1.37 9.13 31.98
C SER A 42 -2.16 8.12 31.15
N ASP A 43 -2.46 6.93 31.68
CA ASP A 43 -3.12 5.82 30.94
C ASP A 43 -4.47 6.18 30.26
N GLN A 44 -4.92 7.42 30.39
CA GLN A 44 -6.07 8.04 29.76
C GLN A 44 -5.60 9.11 28.76
N ILE A 45 -5.57 8.72 27.48
CA ILE A 45 -5.12 9.59 26.40
C ILE A 45 -6.20 10.64 26.07
N GLU A 46 -5.93 11.92 26.39
CA GLU A 46 -6.73 13.06 25.94
C GLU A 46 -6.24 13.63 24.60
N ILE A 47 -6.66 13.04 23.48
CA ILE A 47 -6.45 13.65 22.16
C ILE A 47 -7.77 14.26 21.69
N SER A 48 -7.76 15.44 21.06
CA SER A 48 -8.96 15.95 20.41
C SER A 48 -9.17 15.21 19.09
N PHE A 49 -10.41 14.84 18.76
CA PHE A 49 -10.72 14.28 17.43
C PHE A 49 -10.24 15.19 16.30
N ASP A 50 -10.26 16.51 16.54
CA ASP A 50 -9.84 17.55 15.58
C ASP A 50 -8.37 17.45 15.16
N ASP A 51 -7.49 16.96 16.05
CA ASP A 51 -6.05 16.83 15.77
C ASP A 51 -5.75 15.69 14.78
N PHE A 52 -6.66 14.72 14.62
CA PHE A 52 -6.54 13.61 13.65
C PHE A 52 -7.06 13.94 12.26
N PHE A 53 -7.83 15.02 12.10
CA PHE A 53 -8.34 15.42 10.79
C PHE A 53 -7.30 16.14 9.94
N GLU A 54 -6.11 16.41 10.48
CA GLU A 54 -5.00 16.84 9.64
C GLU A 54 -4.62 15.70 8.67
N PRO A 55 -4.83 15.88 7.36
CA PRO A 55 -4.61 14.81 6.38
C PRO A 55 -3.21 14.21 6.45
N LYS A 56 -2.23 15.03 6.85
CA LYS A 56 -0.83 14.64 7.00
C LYS A 56 -0.60 13.67 8.16
N ILE A 57 -1.26 13.85 9.31
CA ILE A 57 -1.13 12.94 10.45
C ILE A 57 -1.76 11.59 10.13
N LEU A 58 -2.92 11.61 9.45
CA LEU A 58 -3.57 10.39 8.97
C LEU A 58 -2.69 9.63 7.96
N GLU A 59 -2.09 10.33 6.98
CA GLU A 59 -1.15 9.71 6.03
C GLU A 59 0.04 9.07 6.73
N LEU A 60 0.67 9.78 7.68
CA LEU A 60 1.78 9.24 8.45
C LEU A 60 1.38 8.00 9.27
N LEU A 61 0.18 7.99 9.84
CA LEU A 61 -0.34 6.83 10.57
C LEU A 61 -0.59 5.65 9.63
N ILE A 62 -1.22 5.88 8.48
CA ILE A 62 -1.43 4.85 7.44
C ILE A 62 -0.09 4.23 7.03
N ASN A 63 0.91 5.08 6.76
CA ASN A 63 2.24 4.62 6.37
C ASN A 63 2.94 3.82 7.46
N LYS A 64 2.59 4.04 8.74
CA LYS A 64 3.14 3.30 9.88
C LYS A 64 2.42 1.97 10.14
N LEU A 65 1.12 1.90 9.87
CA LEU A 65 0.28 0.74 10.17
C LEU A 65 0.26 -0.32 9.06
N THR A 66 0.53 0.09 7.82
CA THR A 66 0.61 -0.84 6.68
C THR A 66 1.87 -1.68 6.76
N ILE A 67 1.74 -2.98 6.47
CA ILE A 67 2.83 -3.95 6.56
C ILE A 67 3.54 -4.01 5.21
N ASN A 68 4.88 -3.97 5.24
CA ASN A 68 5.68 -4.23 4.05
C ASN A 68 6.08 -5.70 3.97
N GLU A 69 5.34 -6.50 3.22
CA GLU A 69 5.82 -7.79 2.73
C GLU A 69 5.51 -7.89 1.25
N THR A 70 6.48 -7.55 0.41
CA THR A 70 6.40 -7.71 -1.04
C THR A 70 7.79 -8.05 -1.58
N TYR A 71 7.85 -8.85 -2.63
CA TYR A 71 9.08 -9.24 -3.31
C TYR A 71 8.74 -9.65 -4.74
N PHE A 72 9.74 -9.62 -5.62
CA PHE A 72 9.59 -9.99 -7.01
C PHE A 72 9.14 -11.43 -7.14
N PHE A 73 8.23 -11.69 -8.08
CA PHE A 73 7.77 -13.03 -8.40
C PHE A 73 7.19 -13.80 -7.20
N ARG A 74 6.53 -13.08 -6.27
CA ARG A 74 6.06 -13.61 -4.98
C ARG A 74 5.24 -14.89 -5.03
N ASP A 75 4.34 -15.01 -6.00
CA ASP A 75 3.47 -16.17 -6.12
C ASP A 75 3.51 -16.71 -7.55
N SER A 76 4.06 -17.91 -7.73
CA SER A 76 4.16 -18.58 -9.02
C SER A 76 2.80 -18.84 -9.67
N THR A 77 1.76 -19.10 -8.89
CA THR A 77 0.41 -19.33 -9.42
C THR A 77 -0.17 -18.06 -10.03
N HIS A 78 0.08 -16.89 -9.43
CA HIS A 78 -0.30 -15.60 -10.01
C HIS A 78 0.47 -15.31 -11.30
N ILE A 79 1.75 -15.65 -11.36
CA ILE A 79 2.58 -15.48 -12.57
C ILE A 79 2.00 -16.28 -13.73
N ASP A 80 1.69 -17.55 -13.51
CA ASP A 80 1.14 -18.43 -14.53
C ASP A 80 -0.25 -17.94 -14.99
N PHE A 81 -1.09 -17.53 -14.04
CA PHE A 81 -2.38 -16.91 -14.34
C PHE A 81 -2.24 -15.66 -15.22
N ILE A 82 -1.32 -14.73 -14.90
CA ILE A 82 -1.09 -13.51 -15.69
C ILE A 82 -0.66 -13.88 -17.11
N LYS A 83 0.28 -14.81 -17.27
CA LYS A 83 0.75 -15.26 -18.59
C LYS A 83 -0.39 -15.80 -19.43
N ASP A 84 -1.23 -16.66 -18.85
CA ASP A 84 -2.35 -17.28 -19.56
C ASP A 84 -3.45 -16.27 -19.87
N PHE A 85 -3.79 -15.40 -18.91
CA PHE A 85 -4.74 -14.31 -19.12
C PHE A 85 -4.30 -13.40 -20.27
N VAL A 86 -3.05 -12.99 -20.27
CA VAL A 86 -2.49 -12.10 -21.31
C VAL A 86 -2.51 -12.79 -22.66
N LYS A 87 -2.08 -14.06 -22.78
CA LYS A 87 -2.13 -14.81 -24.06
C LYS A 87 -3.54 -14.87 -24.65
N GLN A 88 -4.56 -15.03 -23.80
CA GLN A 88 -5.95 -15.16 -24.23
C GLN A 88 -6.61 -13.81 -24.57
N ASN A 89 -6.19 -12.73 -23.92
CA ASN A 89 -6.90 -11.43 -23.99
C ASN A 89 -6.12 -10.33 -24.72
N ILE A 90 -4.84 -10.53 -25.02
CA ILE A 90 -4.04 -9.54 -25.75
C ILE A 90 -4.63 -9.29 -27.13
N SER A 91 -4.80 -8.01 -27.46
CA SER A 91 -5.31 -7.59 -28.76
C SER A 91 -4.60 -6.31 -29.22
N LYS A 92 -4.84 -5.89 -30.46
CA LYS A 92 -4.33 -4.60 -30.97
C LYS A 92 -4.82 -3.38 -30.17
N LYS A 93 -5.88 -3.52 -29.36
CA LYS A 93 -6.34 -2.45 -28.46
C LYS A 93 -5.44 -2.28 -27.23
N GLY A 94 -4.55 -3.24 -26.96
CA GLY A 94 -3.67 -3.21 -25.81
C GLY A 94 -4.24 -3.83 -24.55
N LEU A 95 -3.53 -3.63 -23.43
CA LEU A 95 -3.93 -4.05 -22.10
C LEU A 95 -3.68 -2.93 -21.09
N ILE A 96 -4.61 -2.82 -20.14
CA ILE A 96 -4.46 -2.00 -18.94
C ILE A 96 -4.50 -2.94 -17.75
N ILE A 97 -3.46 -2.91 -16.92
CA ILE A 97 -3.32 -3.76 -15.74
C ILE A 97 -3.18 -2.88 -14.50
N TRP A 98 -3.95 -3.18 -13.47
CA TRP A 98 -3.93 -2.47 -12.19
C TRP A 98 -3.43 -3.42 -11.11
N SER A 99 -2.31 -3.09 -10.48
CA SER A 99 -1.79 -3.73 -9.26
C SER A 99 -2.28 -2.92 -8.07
N MET A 100 -3.18 -3.51 -7.28
CA MET A 100 -3.86 -2.87 -6.14
C MET A 100 -3.19 -3.31 -4.85
N GLY A 101 -2.70 -2.36 -4.04
CA GLY A 101 -1.82 -2.66 -2.91
C GLY A 101 -0.42 -3.04 -3.38
N CYS A 102 0.13 -2.30 -4.35
CA CYS A 102 1.40 -2.66 -5.00
C CYS A 102 2.64 -2.55 -4.09
N SER A 103 2.48 -2.02 -2.87
CA SER A 103 3.56 -1.72 -1.93
C SER A 103 4.71 -0.97 -2.66
N SER A 104 5.96 -1.36 -2.45
CA SER A 104 7.15 -0.78 -3.07
C SER A 104 7.33 -1.13 -4.56
N GLY A 105 6.29 -1.68 -5.19
CA GLY A 105 6.17 -1.80 -6.65
C GLY A 105 6.63 -3.13 -7.22
N GLU A 106 7.20 -4.04 -6.43
CA GLU A 106 7.72 -5.34 -6.88
C GLU A 106 6.68 -6.13 -7.68
N GLU A 107 5.40 -6.10 -7.32
CA GLU A 107 4.32 -6.76 -8.07
C GLU A 107 4.10 -6.11 -9.45
N ALA A 108 3.96 -4.77 -9.49
CA ALA A 108 3.76 -4.03 -10.73
C ALA A 108 4.95 -4.21 -11.70
N TYR A 109 6.17 -4.22 -11.17
CA TYR A 109 7.37 -4.50 -11.97
C TYR A 109 7.50 -5.98 -12.35
N THR A 110 7.08 -6.91 -11.48
CA THR A 110 6.99 -8.33 -11.84
C THR A 110 6.09 -8.53 -13.06
N ILE A 111 4.92 -7.89 -13.10
CA ILE A 111 4.02 -7.93 -14.25
C ILE A 111 4.73 -7.36 -15.50
N ALA A 112 5.43 -6.22 -15.37
CA ALA A 112 6.17 -5.64 -16.48
C ALA A 112 7.26 -6.58 -17.03
N LEU A 113 8.02 -7.22 -16.14
CA LEU A 113 9.05 -8.20 -16.49
C LEU A 113 8.45 -9.42 -17.18
N ILE A 114 7.33 -9.95 -16.68
CA ILE A 114 6.61 -11.06 -17.33
C ILE A 114 6.19 -10.68 -18.76
N LEU A 115 5.57 -9.50 -18.94
CA LEU A 115 5.15 -9.04 -20.26
C LEU A 115 6.33 -8.79 -21.21
N LYS A 116 7.48 -8.36 -20.66
CA LYS A 116 8.73 -8.23 -21.40
C LYS A 116 9.26 -9.59 -21.84
N ASP A 117 9.31 -10.56 -20.95
CA ASP A 117 9.75 -11.94 -21.26
C ASP A 117 8.83 -12.63 -22.27
N MET A 118 7.54 -12.30 -22.28
CA MET A 118 6.58 -12.74 -23.30
C MET A 118 6.74 -12.01 -24.64
N GLY A 119 7.62 -11.01 -24.74
CA GLY A 119 7.81 -10.21 -25.95
C GLY A 119 6.62 -9.32 -26.30
N ILE A 120 5.77 -8.99 -25.32
CA ILE A 120 4.56 -8.16 -25.50
C ILE A 120 4.85 -6.70 -25.23
N LEU A 121 5.65 -6.42 -24.19
CA LEU A 121 5.93 -5.05 -23.75
C LEU A 121 6.63 -4.20 -24.84
N ASP A 122 7.45 -4.83 -25.69
CA ASP A 122 8.21 -4.16 -26.75
C ASP A 122 7.43 -3.99 -28.06
N GLN A 123 6.18 -4.49 -28.14
CA GLN A 123 5.37 -4.39 -29.35
C GLN A 123 4.79 -2.99 -29.53
N LYS A 124 5.39 -2.21 -30.43
CA LYS A 124 4.99 -0.81 -30.72
C LYS A 124 3.51 -0.61 -31.07
N ASN A 125 2.85 -1.64 -31.60
CA ASN A 125 1.46 -1.57 -32.05
C ASN A 125 0.45 -2.04 -31.00
N ILE A 126 0.90 -2.40 -29.79
CA ILE A 126 0.05 -2.88 -28.70
C ILE A 126 0.30 -2.00 -27.48
N PRO A 127 -0.60 -1.06 -27.15
CA PRO A 127 -0.39 -0.19 -26.01
C PRO A 127 -0.53 -0.98 -24.70
N ILE A 128 0.50 -0.96 -23.85
CA ILE A 128 0.47 -1.58 -22.52
C ILE A 128 0.57 -0.49 -21.46
N LYS A 129 -0.32 -0.54 -20.46
CA LYS A 129 -0.25 0.32 -19.27
C LYS A 129 -0.35 -0.52 -18.02
N ILE A 130 0.57 -0.32 -17.09
CA ILE A 130 0.56 -0.94 -15.77
C ILE A 130 0.47 0.19 -14.75
N TYR A 131 -0.55 0.13 -13.90
CA TYR A 131 -0.77 1.09 -12.83
C TYR A 131 -0.57 0.39 -11.49
N GLY A 132 0.29 0.94 -10.64
CA GLY A 132 0.42 0.53 -9.24
C GLY A 132 -0.33 1.51 -8.34
N PHE A 133 -1.18 0.99 -7.46
CA PHE A 133 -1.91 1.76 -6.47
C PHE A 133 -1.59 1.23 -5.08
N ASP A 134 -1.33 2.14 -4.15
CA ASP A 134 -1.17 1.80 -2.74
C ASP A 134 -1.69 2.95 -1.89
N ILE A 135 -2.17 2.64 -0.69
CA ILE A 135 -2.58 3.66 0.28
C ILE A 135 -1.37 4.25 1.01
N ASN A 136 -0.25 3.52 1.06
CA ASN A 136 0.99 3.95 1.67
C ASN A 136 1.82 4.79 0.68
N THR A 137 1.90 6.10 0.94
CA THR A 137 2.60 7.04 0.06
C THR A 137 4.12 6.84 0.07
N ASN A 138 4.69 6.36 1.18
CA ASN A 138 6.13 6.04 1.24
C ASN A 138 6.47 4.87 0.33
N PHE A 139 5.61 3.85 0.25
CA PHE A 139 5.80 2.73 -0.66
C PHE A 139 5.66 3.15 -2.12
N LEU A 140 4.71 4.02 -2.45
CA LEU A 140 4.61 4.60 -3.79
C LEU A 140 5.87 5.39 -4.18
N GLU A 141 6.48 6.13 -3.25
CA GLU A 141 7.76 6.80 -3.48
C GLU A 141 8.90 5.82 -3.73
N MET A 142 8.94 4.70 -3.00
CA MET A 142 9.91 3.63 -3.23
C MET A 142 9.71 2.99 -4.61
N ALA A 143 8.47 2.69 -4.98
CA ALA A 143 8.11 2.15 -6.29
C ALA A 143 8.57 3.08 -7.43
N ARG A 144 8.32 4.39 -7.31
CA ARG A 144 8.76 5.39 -8.29
C ARG A 144 10.28 5.46 -8.44
N LYS A 145 11.02 5.30 -7.33
CA LYS A 145 12.48 5.28 -7.35
C LYS A 145 13.00 4.00 -8.01
N SER A 146 12.31 2.87 -7.87
CA SER A 146 12.67 1.60 -8.48
C SER A 146 14.08 1.12 -8.13
N ILE A 147 14.50 1.35 -6.88
CA ILE A 147 15.79 0.90 -6.33
C ILE A 147 15.52 -0.19 -5.30
N TYR A 148 15.99 -1.40 -5.60
CA TYR A 148 15.72 -2.61 -4.81
C TYR A 148 17.00 -3.21 -4.23
N SER A 149 16.86 -3.94 -3.13
CA SER A 149 17.95 -4.69 -2.49
C SER A 149 17.81 -6.19 -2.76
N SER A 150 18.75 -7.00 -2.29
CA SER A 150 18.68 -8.47 -2.43
C SER A 150 17.54 -9.13 -1.63
N TRP A 151 16.84 -8.38 -0.78
CA TRP A 151 15.66 -8.88 -0.07
C TRP A 151 14.40 -8.88 -0.95
N SER A 152 14.32 -7.94 -1.89
CA SER A 152 13.19 -7.78 -2.81
C SER A 152 13.21 -8.83 -3.92
#